data_AF-A0A5F0LMJ2-F1
#
_entry.id   AF-A0A5F0LMJ2-F1
#
_cell.length_a   1.000
_cell.length_b   1.000
_cell.length_c   1.000
_cell.angle_alpha   90.00
_cell.angle_beta   90.00
_cell.angle_gamma   90.00
#
_symmetry.space_group_name_H-M   'P 1'
#
loop_
_entity.id
_entity.type
_entity.pdbx_description
1 polymer ?
#
loop_
_entity_poly.entity_id
_entity_poly.type
_entity_poly.pdbx_seq_one_letter_code
_entity_poly.pdbx_strand_id
1 'polypeptide(L)'
;MVTDKMDSAFVEPNNAPAQPELLVSAVLHLMSHYTASNQETKSCVKLASVIERHLKALADLPNLAPVLRATCQQLSEQWGTVVERTMPQPEKFNLFARIVSGARSI
;
A
#
# COMPACT_ATOMS: atom_id res chain seq x y z
N MET A 1 -2.95 -19.48 24.85
CA MET A 1 -1.89 -19.31 23.85
C MET A 1 -2.54 -19.16 22.49
N VAL A 2 -2.03 -18.17 21.74
CA VAL A 2 -2.37 -17.74 20.38
C VAL A 2 -2.44 -18.88 19.38
N THR A 3 -3.45 -18.84 18.50
CA THR A 3 -3.26 -18.91 17.05
C THR A 3 -4.50 -18.33 16.37
N ASP A 4 -4.44 -17.03 16.09
CA ASP A 4 -5.27 -16.36 15.12
C ASP A 4 -4.99 -17.00 13.75
N LYS A 5 -6.01 -17.69 13.24
CA LYS A 5 -5.96 -18.38 11.96
C LYS A 5 -6.36 -17.35 10.90
N MET A 6 -5.44 -16.44 10.60
CA MET A 6 -5.51 -15.57 9.43
C MET A 6 -5.51 -16.46 8.19
N ASP A 7 -6.72 -16.81 7.76
CA ASP A 7 -7.03 -17.38 6.46
C ASP A 7 -6.67 -16.32 5.43
N SER A 8 -5.41 -16.34 5.01
CA SER A 8 -4.93 -15.59 3.87
C SER A 8 -5.53 -16.26 2.65
N ALA A 9 -6.76 -15.88 2.34
CA ALA A 9 -7.42 -16.16 1.07
C ALA A 9 -6.65 -15.43 -0.04
N PHE A 10 -5.50 -16.00 -0.40
CA PHE A 10 -4.88 -15.78 -1.69
C PHE A 10 -5.86 -16.33 -2.73
N VAL A 11 -6.75 -15.46 -3.21
CA VAL A 11 -7.63 -15.76 -4.32
C VAL A 11 -6.76 -15.92 -5.56
N GLU A 12 -6.54 -17.18 -5.93
CA GLU A 12 -6.01 -17.59 -7.21
C GLU A 12 -6.81 -16.89 -8.33
N PRO A 13 -6.16 -16.19 -9.28
CA PRO A 13 -6.87 -15.48 -10.33
C PRO A 13 -7.45 -16.50 -11.31
N ASN A 14 -8.64 -16.98 -10.99
CA ASN A 14 -9.46 -17.76 -11.91
C ASN A 14 -9.71 -16.90 -13.15
N ASN A 15 -9.55 -17.52 -14.31
CA ASN A 15 -9.55 -16.95 -15.67
C ASN A 15 -10.93 -16.39 -16.12
N ALA A 16 -11.77 -15.97 -15.18
CA ALA A 16 -13.03 -15.27 -15.44
C ALA A 16 -12.75 -13.79 -15.74
N PRO A 17 -13.51 -13.13 -16.62
CA PRO A 17 -13.35 -11.70 -16.86
C PRO A 17 -13.48 -10.99 -15.51
N ALA A 18 -12.36 -10.45 -15.02
CA ALA A 18 -12.28 -9.84 -13.71
C ALA A 18 -13.34 -8.73 -13.63
N GLN A 19 -14.43 -9.01 -12.92
CA GLN A 19 -15.55 -8.09 -12.86
C GLN A 19 -15.05 -6.82 -12.18
N PRO A 20 -15.09 -5.66 -12.86
CA PRO A 20 -14.54 -4.43 -12.32
C PRO A 20 -15.14 -4.07 -10.96
N GLU A 21 -16.40 -4.46 -10.73
CA GLU A 21 -17.10 -4.26 -9.46
C GLU A 21 -16.49 -5.01 -8.28
N LEU A 22 -16.03 -6.25 -8.51
CA LEU A 22 -15.35 -7.05 -7.47
C LEU A 22 -14.01 -6.44 -7.08
N LEU A 23 -13.26 -5.91 -8.05
CA LEU A 23 -11.99 -5.24 -7.80
C LEU A 23 -12.18 -3.93 -7.01
N VAL A 24 -13.20 -3.14 -7.36
CA VAL A 24 -13.56 -1.92 -6.63
C VAL A 24 -13.97 -2.27 -5.19
N SER A 25 -14.79 -3.32 -5.00
CA SER A 25 -15.18 -3.80 -3.67
C SER A 25 -13.99 -4.26 -2.84
N ALA A 26 -13.05 -5.01 -3.43
CA ALA A 26 -11.83 -5.43 -2.77
C ALA A 26 -10.98 -4.23 -2.30
N VAL A 27 -10.82 -3.21 -3.15
CA VAL A 27 -10.08 -1.99 -2.79
C VAL A 27 -10.77 -1.23 -1.66
N LEU A 28 -12.09 -1.07 -1.70
CA LEU A 28 -12.85 -0.44 -0.61
C LEU A 28 -12.71 -1.23 0.70
N HIS A 29 -12.70 -2.56 0.63
CA HIS A 29 -12.46 -3.42 1.78
C HIS A 29 -11.04 -3.19 2.36
N LEU A 30 -10.01 -3.12 1.51
CA LEU A 30 -8.64 -2.77 1.94
C LEU A 30 -8.58 -1.39 2.59
N MET A 31 -9.29 -0.39 2.06
CA MET A 31 -9.38 0.96 2.66
C MET A 31 -10.04 0.94 4.04
N SER A 32 -11.10 0.15 4.21
CA SER A 32 -11.77 -0.04 5.50
C SER A 32 -10.83 -0.73 6.50
N HIS A 33 -10.17 -1.80 6.08
CA HIS A 33 -9.19 -2.51 6.89
C HIS A 33 -8.04 -1.59 7.32
N TYR A 34 -7.52 -0.78 6.40
CA TYR A 34 -6.49 0.23 6.71
C TYR A 34 -6.96 1.18 7.82
N THR A 35 -8.17 1.70 7.70
CA THR A 35 -8.73 2.65 8.68
C THR A 35 -8.89 2.02 10.07
N ALA A 36 -9.32 0.75 10.12
CA ALA A 36 -9.42 -0.02 11.37
C ALA A 36 -8.04 -0.38 11.96
N SER A 37 -7.05 -0.65 11.10
CA SER A 37 -5.72 -1.15 11.48
C SER A 37 -4.68 -0.04 11.70
N ASN A 38 -5.00 1.24 11.40
CA ASN A 38 -4.11 2.40 11.59
C ASN A 38 -3.72 2.67 13.06
N GLN A 39 -4.20 1.87 14.02
CA GLN A 39 -3.68 1.86 15.39
C GLN A 39 -2.33 1.12 15.51
N GLU A 40 -1.99 0.23 14.57
CA GLU A 40 -0.70 -0.47 14.47
C GLU A 40 0.23 0.25 13.48
N THR A 41 1.03 1.18 13.99
CA THR A 41 1.77 2.23 13.25
C THR A 41 2.75 1.75 12.17
N LYS A 42 3.12 0.47 12.09
CA LYS A 42 4.15 -0.04 11.16
C LYS A 42 3.61 -0.85 9.97
N SER A 43 2.49 -1.55 10.12
CA SER A 43 1.84 -2.30 9.03
C SER A 43 1.10 -1.37 8.05
N CYS A 44 0.83 -0.14 8.49
CA CYS A 44 0.03 0.86 7.81
C CYS A 44 0.65 1.37 6.48
N VAL A 45 1.95 1.69 6.46
CA VAL A 45 2.61 2.28 5.27
C VAL A 45 2.53 1.38 4.03
N LYS A 46 2.74 0.07 4.24
CA LYS A 46 2.69 -0.92 3.15
C LYS A 46 1.27 -1.07 2.62
N LEU A 47 0.26 -1.06 3.49
CA LEU A 47 -1.14 -1.12 3.09
C LEU A 47 -1.56 0.14 2.32
N ALA A 48 -1.19 1.33 2.78
CA ALA A 48 -1.44 2.58 2.04
C ALA A 48 -0.87 2.52 0.62
N SER A 49 0.36 2.01 0.49
CA SER A 49 1.06 1.88 -0.81
C SER A 49 0.37 0.87 -1.73
N VAL A 50 -0.15 -0.22 -1.17
CA VAL A 50 -0.90 -1.23 -1.93
C VAL A 50 -2.22 -0.66 -2.43
N ILE A 51 -2.95 0.08 -1.60
CA ILE A 51 -4.23 0.72 -1.96
C ILE A 51 -4.02 1.71 -3.11
N GLU A 52 -3.00 2.58 -3.02
CA GLU A 52 -2.66 3.57 -4.06
C GLU A 52 -2.39 2.89 -5.41
N ARG A 53 -1.54 1.86 -5.44
CA ARG A 53 -1.24 1.12 -6.69
C ARG A 53 -2.46 0.41 -7.28
N HIS A 54 -3.33 -0.17 -6.46
CA HIS A 54 -4.52 -0.86 -6.96
C HIS A 54 -5.53 0.14 -7.54
N LEU A 55 -5.72 1.29 -6.89
CA LEU A 55 -6.55 2.37 -7.43
C LEU A 55 -6.03 2.90 -8.76
N LYS A 56 -4.71 3.07 -8.87
CA LYS A 56 -4.06 3.52 -10.12
C LYS A 56 -4.26 2.50 -11.25
N ALA A 57 -4.04 1.21 -10.98
CA ALA A 57 -4.27 0.15 -11.94
C ALA A 57 -5.74 0.08 -12.39
N LEU A 58 -6.70 0.30 -11.49
CA LEU A 58 -8.13 0.34 -11.83
C LEU A 58 -8.50 1.56 -12.68
N ALA A 59 -7.88 2.72 -12.42
CA ALA A 59 -8.10 3.92 -13.23
C ALA A 59 -7.59 3.74 -14.68
N ASP A 60 -6.56 2.94 -14.89
CA ASP A 60 -6.01 2.66 -16.23
C ASP A 60 -6.85 1.65 -17.03
N LEU A 61 -7.79 0.92 -16.40
CA LEU A 61 -8.63 -0.05 -17.10
C LEU A 61 -9.64 0.63 -18.06
N PRO A 62 -9.59 0.36 -19.37
CA PRO A 62 -10.47 1.00 -20.36
C PRO A 62 -11.93 0.54 -20.31
N ASN A 63 -12.20 -0.64 -19.72
CA ASN A 63 -13.54 -1.23 -19.63
C ASN A 63 -14.32 -0.82 -18.36
N LEU A 64 -13.74 0.02 -17.51
CA LEU A 64 -14.39 0.51 -16.28
C LEU A 64 -15.25 1.74 -16.60
N ALA A 65 -16.42 1.86 -15.96
CA ALA A 65 -17.29 3.02 -16.16
C ALA A 65 -16.52 4.33 -15.93
N PRO A 66 -16.70 5.37 -16.76
CA PRO A 66 -15.88 6.58 -16.73
C PRO A 66 -15.92 7.31 -15.38
N VAL A 67 -17.06 7.24 -14.67
CA VAL A 67 -17.21 7.79 -13.31
C VAL A 67 -16.37 7.03 -12.30
N LEU A 68 -16.33 5.70 -12.38
CA LEU A 68 -15.52 4.86 -11.52
C LEU A 68 -14.03 5.07 -11.80
N ARG A 69 -13.62 5.20 -13.07
CA ARG A 69 -12.23 5.55 -13.42
C ARG A 69 -11.80 6.87 -12.82
N ALA A 70 -12.61 7.93 -12.97
CA ALA A 70 -12.32 9.24 -12.39
C ALA A 70 -12.22 9.16 -10.85
N THR A 71 -13.10 8.38 -10.23
CA THR A 71 -13.10 8.19 -8.77
C THR A 71 -11.87 7.41 -8.31
N CYS A 72 -11.49 6.33 -9.00
CA CYS A 72 -10.26 5.58 -8.72
C CYS A 72 -9.01 6.44 -8.89
N GLN A 73 -8.98 7.29 -9.92
CA GLN A 73 -7.88 8.22 -10.15
C GLN A 73 -7.78 9.25 -9.01
N GLN A 74 -8.88 9.92 -8.66
CA GLN A 74 -8.91 10.88 -7.57
C GLN A 74 -8.51 10.24 -6.23
N LEU A 75 -9.02 9.03 -5.95
CA LEU A 75 -8.64 8.28 -4.76
C LEU A 75 -7.14 7.94 -4.78
N SER A 76 -6.57 7.54 -5.92
CA SER A 76 -5.14 7.22 -6.01
C SER A 76 -4.25 8.41 -5.62
N GLU A 77 -4.63 9.63 -6.04
CA GLU A 77 -3.93 10.86 -5.67
C GLU A 77 -4.04 11.18 -4.17
N GLN A 78 -5.23 10.99 -3.60
CA GLN A 78 -5.45 11.17 -2.16
C GLN A 78 -4.63 10.17 -1.34
N TRP A 79 -4.59 8.89 -1.76
CA TRP A 79 -3.80 7.86 -1.11
C TRP A 79 -2.29 8.07 -1.29
N GLY A 80 -1.84 8.64 -2.40
CA GLY A 80 -0.45 9.06 -2.58
C GLY A 80 0.00 10.03 -1.48
N THR A 81 -0.86 10.97 -1.09
CA THR A 81 -0.61 11.90 0.03
C THR A 81 -0.53 11.16 1.38
N VAL A 82 -1.38 10.14 1.58
CA VAL A 82 -1.36 9.30 2.79
C VAL A 82 -0.10 8.46 2.86
N VAL A 83 0.34 7.89 1.75
CA VAL A 83 1.61 7.14 1.64
C VAL A 83 2.79 8.06 1.95
N GLU A 84 2.85 9.24 1.35
CA GLU A 84 3.93 10.21 1.59
C GLU A 84 4.01 10.63 3.06
N ARG A 85 2.86 10.90 3.70
CA ARG A 85 2.80 11.25 5.13
C ARG A 85 3.19 10.11 6.06
N THR A 86 2.91 8.88 5.67
CA THR A 86 3.19 7.69 6.49
C THR A 86 4.57 7.09 6.21
N MET A 87 5.20 7.46 5.09
CA MET A 87 6.54 7.01 4.75
C MET A 87 7.53 7.54 5.79
N PRO A 88 8.26 6.67 6.50
CA PRO A 88 9.31 7.12 7.40
C PRO A 88 10.36 7.84 6.56
N GLN A 89 10.75 9.06 6.95
CA GLN A 89 11.87 9.75 6.30
C GLN A 89 13.07 8.79 6.29
N PRO A 90 13.74 8.63 5.13
CA PRO A 90 14.93 7.81 5.08
C PRO A 90 15.91 8.37 6.08
N GLU A 91 16.17 7.63 7.17
CA GLU A 91 17.27 7.93 8.06
C GLU A 91 18.50 7.98 7.17
N LYS A 92 19.10 9.17 7.08
CA LYS A 92 20.37 9.41 6.40
C LYS A 92 21.38 8.55 7.14
N PHE A 93 21.51 7.32 6.68
CA PHE A 93 22.40 6.32 7.24
C PHE A 93 23.78 6.96 7.29
N ASN A 94 24.24 7.27 8.51
CA ASN A 94 25.55 7.83 8.84
C ASN A 94 26.65 6.80 8.54
N LEU A 95 26.71 6.32 7.29
CA LEU A 95 27.72 5.39 6.80
C LEU A 95 29.11 6.03 6.78
N PHE A 96 29.20 7.36 6.84
CA PHE A 96 30.45 8.10 6.94
C PHE A 96 31.04 8.16 8.36
N ALA A 97 30.30 7.81 9.41
CA ALA A 97 30.80 7.89 10.78
C ALA A 97 31.79 6.75 11.13
N ARG A 98 31.84 5.67 10.34
CA ARG A 98 32.65 4.49 10.66
C ARG A 98 34.07 4.51 10.08
N ILE A 99 34.41 5.47 9.22
CA ILE A 99 35.70 5.50 8.50
C ILE A 99 36.74 6.37 9.24
N VAL A 100 36.34 7.25 10.16
CA VAL A 100 37.28 8.14 10.89
C VAL A 100 37.90 7.52 12.15
N SER A 101 37.42 6.38 12.66
CA SER A 101 38.03 5.71 13.83
C SER A 101 39.27 4.86 13.52
N GLY A 102 39.69 4.73 12.25
CA GLY A 102 40.84 3.91 11.86
C GLY A 102 42.20 4.64 11.80
N ALA A 103 42.24 5.98 11.88
CA ALA A 103 43.46 6.76 11.62
C ALA A 103 44.29 7.07 12.87
N ARG A 104 44.31 6.17 13.87
CA ARG A 104 45.23 6.22 15.01
C ARG A 104 45.76 4.83 15.34
N SER A 105 46.73 4.36 14.55
CA SER A 105 47.71 3.39 15.05
C SER A 105 49.06 3.60 14.36
N ILE A 106 50.04 3.98 15.18
CA ILE A 106 51.50 3.98 14.99
C ILE A 106 52.10 5.06 14.08
#